data_AF-A0A924IVP7-F1
#
_entry.id   AF-A0A924IVP7-F1
#
_cell.length_a   1.000
_cell.length_b   1.000
_cell.length_c   1.000
_cell.angle_alpha   90.00
_cell.angle_beta   90.00
_cell.angle_gamma   90.00
#
_symmetry.space_group_name_H-M   'P 1'
#
loop_
_entity.id
_entity.type
_entity.pdbx_description
1 polymer ?
#
loop_
_entity_poly.entity_id
_entity_poly.type
_entity_poly.pdbx_seq_one_letter_code
_entity_poly.pdbx_strand_id
1 'polypeptide(L)'
;MKALRNILITAFFTTGLFFSVTYTACNKDRCNNVACLNGGVCDGGNCTCAAGFEGNRCQKPSRDKHIGNYNGSDSCSVVGQRQYYIRFKAVPNKAQMALFNILGNPADSALCSMVAADSFLFNGNNNSTSYRGWGTIRNDSLHMEYSVLQDTTNYDCEYNGLKY
;
A
#
# COMPACT_ATOMS: atom_id res chain seq x y z
N MET A 1 -24.95 21.46 65.75
CA MET A 1 -24.49 20.20 65.12
C MET A 1 -25.20 19.84 63.80
N LYS A 2 -26.51 20.07 63.63
CA LYS A 2 -27.24 19.72 62.38
C LYS A 2 -26.79 20.49 61.12
N ALA A 3 -26.55 21.80 61.25
CA ALA A 3 -26.09 22.65 60.14
C ALA A 3 -24.69 22.26 59.63
N LEU A 4 -23.76 21.97 60.54
CA LEU A 4 -22.40 21.51 60.20
C LEU A 4 -22.42 20.17 59.44
N ARG A 5 -23.29 19.24 59.85
CA ARG A 5 -23.48 17.95 59.16
C ARG A 5 -23.99 18.13 57.74
N ASN A 6 -24.95 19.04 57.52
CA ASN A 6 -25.50 19.29 56.19
C ASN A 6 -24.48 19.96 55.26
N ILE A 7 -23.66 20.90 55.79
CA ILE A 7 -22.58 21.56 55.02
C ILE A 7 -21.54 20.54 54.55
N LEU A 8 -21.12 19.62 55.42
CA LEU A 8 -20.16 18.57 55.09
C LEU A 8 -20.69 17.61 53.99
N ILE A 9 -21.98 17.26 54.05
CA ILE A 9 -22.60 16.38 53.03
C ILE A 9 -22.65 17.09 51.66
N THR A 10 -23.05 18.36 51.62
CA THR A 10 -23.08 19.13 50.37
C THR A 10 -21.70 19.33 49.77
N ALA A 11 -20.68 19.59 50.59
CA ALA A 11 -19.30 19.76 50.12
C ALA A 11 -18.71 18.47 49.53
N PHE A 12 -19.05 17.32 50.10
CA PHE A 12 -18.62 16.02 49.59
C PHE A 12 -19.31 15.67 48.26
N PHE A 13 -20.60 16.02 48.12
CA PHE A 13 -21.35 15.83 46.88
C PHE A 13 -20.83 16.70 45.74
N THR A 14 -20.55 17.98 46.01
CA THR A 14 -20.06 18.91 44.97
C THR A 14 -18.64 18.56 44.52
N THR A 15 -17.76 18.15 45.43
CA THR A 15 -16.39 17.70 45.10
C THR A 15 -16.39 16.38 44.33
N GLY A 16 -17.24 15.42 44.70
CA GLY A 16 -17.40 14.16 43.97
C GLY A 16 -17.89 14.37 42.53
N LEU A 17 -18.86 15.26 42.32
CA LEU A 17 -19.34 15.62 40.99
C LEU A 17 -18.23 16.29 40.16
N PHE A 18 -17.46 17.21 40.75
CA PHE A 18 -16.36 17.87 40.06
C PHE A 18 -15.25 16.90 39.64
N PHE A 19 -14.92 15.92 40.48
CA PHE A 19 -13.96 14.85 40.15
C PHE A 19 -14.45 13.95 39.01
N SER A 20 -15.75 13.64 38.96
CA SER A 20 -16.31 12.82 37.88
C SER A 20 -16.23 13.51 36.51
N VAL A 21 -16.54 14.80 36.45
CA VAL A 21 -16.49 15.59 35.20
C VAL A 21 -15.05 15.75 34.71
N THR A 22 -14.11 16.08 35.62
CA THR A 22 -12.70 16.24 35.27
C THR A 22 -12.04 14.93 34.81
N TYR A 23 -12.44 13.78 35.36
CA TYR A 23 -11.97 12.47 34.91
C TYR A 23 -12.43 12.15 33.48
N THR A 24 -13.69 12.43 33.15
CA THR A 24 -14.21 12.24 31.78
C THR A 24 -13.63 13.22 30.76
N ALA A 25 -13.16 14.39 31.21
CA ALA A 25 -12.51 15.39 30.35
C ALA A 25 -11.08 15.00 29.94
N CYS A 26 -10.45 14.03 30.61
CA CYS A 26 -9.14 13.50 30.23
C CYS A 26 -9.26 12.49 29.09
N ASN A 27 -9.79 12.92 27.94
CA ASN A 27 -9.77 12.13 26.71
C ASN A 27 -8.44 12.42 26.01
N LYS A 28 -7.39 11.66 26.36
CA LYS A 28 -6.05 11.84 25.79
C LYS A 28 -6.10 11.48 24.31
N ASP A 29 -6.12 12.50 23.45
CA ASP A 29 -5.94 12.31 22.01
C ASP A 29 -4.57 11.66 21.77
N ARG A 30 -4.62 10.39 21.37
CA ARG A 30 -3.43 9.57 21.12
C ARG A 30 -2.69 10.02 19.87
N CYS A 31 -3.31 10.83 19.02
CA CYS A 31 -2.73 11.34 17.77
C CYS A 31 -2.01 12.69 17.92
N ASN A 32 -2.14 13.38 19.05
CA ASN A 32 -1.52 14.70 19.27
C ASN A 32 0.01 14.73 19.08
N ASN A 33 0.71 13.61 19.25
CA ASN A 33 2.17 13.50 19.08
C ASN A 33 2.57 12.47 18.01
N VAL A 34 1.63 12.05 17.15
CA VAL A 34 1.86 11.03 16.13
C VAL A 34 1.79 11.67 14.75
N ALA A 35 2.95 11.83 14.12
CA ALA A 35 3.04 12.30 12.74
C ALA A 35 3.07 11.11 11.77
N CYS A 36 2.00 10.96 10.98
CA CYS A 36 1.91 10.01 9.88
C CYS A 36 2.37 10.68 8.58
N LEU A 37 3.33 10.07 7.88
CA LEU A 37 3.90 10.63 6.65
C LEU A 37 3.15 10.12 5.40
N ASN A 38 3.47 10.72 4.24
CA ASN A 38 3.02 10.25 2.92
C ASN A 38 1.50 10.00 2.81
N GLY A 39 0.69 10.88 3.41
CA GLY A 39 -0.77 10.78 3.38
C GLY A 39 -1.37 9.75 4.33
N GLY A 40 -0.61 9.23 5.29
CA GLY A 40 -1.13 8.38 6.36
C GLY A 40 -2.05 9.14 7.32
N VAL A 41 -3.01 8.41 7.90
CA VAL A 41 -4.00 8.93 8.86
C VAL A 41 -3.74 8.34 10.22
N CYS A 42 -3.71 9.16 11.27
CA CYS A 42 -3.60 8.65 12.64
C CYS A 42 -4.97 8.20 13.17
N ASP A 43 -5.01 6.99 13.70
CA ASP A 43 -6.15 6.44 14.43
C ASP A 43 -5.66 5.75 15.70
N GLY A 44 -6.18 6.17 16.85
CA GLY A 44 -5.82 5.59 18.16
C GLY A 44 -4.33 5.68 18.53
N GLY A 45 -3.56 6.57 17.90
CA GLY A 45 -2.11 6.70 18.06
C GLY A 45 -1.28 5.83 17.11
N ASN A 46 -1.92 5.11 16.18
CA ASN A 46 -1.26 4.34 15.13
C ASN A 46 -1.53 4.97 13.75
N CYS A 47 -0.57 4.84 12.84
CA CYS A 47 -0.73 5.34 11.47
C CYS A 47 -1.32 4.26 10.55
N THR A 48 -2.44 4.59 9.91
CA THR A 48 -2.97 3.87 8.75
C THR A 48 -2.34 4.46 7.50
N CYS A 49 -1.60 3.66 6.75
CA CYS A 49 -0.82 4.14 5.61
C CYS A 49 -1.60 4.17 4.30
N ALA A 50 -1.33 5.18 3.48
CA ALA A 50 -1.80 5.24 2.10
C ALA A 50 -1.18 4.12 1.25
N ALA A 51 -1.82 3.81 0.12
CA ALA A 51 -1.32 2.81 -0.82
C ALA A 51 0.11 3.13 -1.28
N GLY A 52 0.96 2.10 -1.31
CA GLY A 52 2.38 2.22 -1.66
C GLY A 52 3.31 2.66 -0.52
N PHE A 53 2.81 2.85 0.70
CA PHE A 53 3.62 3.21 1.86
C PHE A 53 3.41 2.26 3.05
N GLU A 54 4.46 2.10 3.84
CA GLU A 54 4.48 1.23 5.02
C GLU A 54 5.41 1.76 6.12
N GLY A 55 5.41 1.07 7.26
CA GLY A 55 6.12 1.45 8.47
C GLY A 55 5.21 2.12 9.49
N ASN A 56 5.69 2.21 10.73
CA ASN A 56 4.94 2.77 11.86
C ASN A 56 4.47 4.22 11.66
N ARG A 57 5.12 4.97 10.78
CA ARG A 57 4.77 6.34 10.39
C ARG A 57 4.59 6.49 8.88
N CYS A 58 4.38 5.40 8.16
CA CYS A 58 4.19 5.40 6.70
C CYS A 58 5.37 6.02 5.93
N GLN A 59 6.58 5.93 6.47
CA GLN A 59 7.78 6.58 5.97
C GLN A 59 8.46 5.82 4.83
N LYS A 60 8.16 4.52 4.69
CA LYS A 60 8.85 3.63 3.75
C LYS A 60 7.99 3.40 2.50
N PRO A 61 8.52 3.56 1.28
CA PRO A 61 7.86 3.10 0.07
C PRO A 61 7.77 1.56 0.07
N SER A 62 6.57 0.99 -0.02
CA SER A 62 6.39 -0.46 -0.04
C SER A 62 7.04 -1.12 -1.25
N ARG A 63 7.14 -0.39 -2.37
CA ARG A 63 7.78 -0.86 -3.61
C ARG A 63 9.27 -1.14 -3.48
N ASP A 64 9.97 -0.56 -2.49
CA ASP A 64 11.42 -0.71 -2.37
C ASP A 64 11.85 -2.17 -2.12
N LYS A 65 11.02 -2.96 -1.42
CA LYS A 65 11.28 -4.41 -1.20
C LYS A 65 11.09 -5.27 -2.46
N HIS A 66 10.34 -4.74 -3.43
CA HIS A 66 9.94 -5.41 -4.67
C HIS A 66 10.86 -5.10 -5.85
N ILE A 67 11.84 -4.21 -5.67
CA ILE A 67 12.83 -3.92 -6.70
C ILE A 67 13.76 -5.13 -6.89
N GLY A 68 13.98 -5.53 -8.14
CA GLY A 68 14.79 -6.68 -8.49
C GLY A 68 14.44 -7.28 -9.85
N ASN A 69 15.08 -8.41 -10.16
CA ASN A 69 14.76 -9.23 -11.31
C ASN A 69 13.95 -10.44 -10.86
N TYR A 70 13.01 -10.87 -11.70
CA TYR A 70 12.10 -11.98 -11.44
C TYR A 70 12.14 -12.92 -12.63
N ASN A 71 12.76 -14.09 -12.47
CA ASN A 71 12.82 -15.10 -13.53
C ASN A 71 11.53 -15.92 -13.53
N GLY A 72 10.88 -16.08 -14.68
CA GLY A 72 9.55 -16.65 -14.73
C GLY A 72 9.09 -17.12 -16.11
N SER A 73 7.79 -17.44 -16.17
CA SER A 73 7.10 -17.86 -17.38
C SER A 73 5.86 -17.01 -17.61
N ASP A 74 5.68 -16.61 -18.86
CA ASP A 74 4.55 -15.86 -19.38
C ASP A 74 3.68 -16.79 -20.23
N SER A 75 2.43 -17.00 -19.83
CA SER A 75 1.48 -17.86 -20.52
C SER A 75 0.40 -17.01 -21.15
N CYS A 76 0.45 -16.83 -22.48
CA CYS A 76 -0.51 -16.01 -23.22
C CYS A 76 -1.45 -16.88 -24.08
N SER A 77 -2.73 -16.50 -24.18
CA SER A 77 -3.75 -17.30 -24.87
C SER A 77 -3.45 -17.59 -26.35
N VAL A 78 -2.67 -16.75 -27.03
CA VAL A 78 -2.39 -16.85 -28.48
C VAL A 78 -0.93 -17.17 -28.81
N VAL A 79 0.01 -16.87 -27.91
CA VAL A 79 1.46 -17.03 -28.15
C VAL A 79 2.01 -18.29 -27.49
N GLY A 80 1.27 -18.88 -26.53
CA GLY A 80 1.75 -19.98 -25.71
C GLY A 80 2.64 -19.52 -24.55
N GLN A 81 3.44 -20.44 -24.01
CA GLN A 81 4.31 -20.17 -22.87
C GLN A 81 5.71 -19.73 -23.29
N ARG A 82 6.23 -18.66 -22.67
CA ARG A 82 7.59 -18.14 -22.88
C ARG A 82 8.29 -17.97 -21.54
N GLN A 83 9.57 -18.32 -21.48
CA GLN A 83 10.38 -18.10 -20.29
C GLN A 83 11.31 -16.91 -20.50
N TYR A 84 11.25 -15.95 -19.58
CA TYR A 84 12.11 -14.79 -19.54
C TYR A 84 12.09 -14.20 -18.12
N TYR A 85 12.97 -13.25 -17.84
CA TYR A 85 12.92 -12.49 -16.59
C TYR A 85 12.28 -11.13 -16.82
N ILE A 86 11.56 -10.61 -15.83
CA ILE A 86 11.17 -9.19 -15.80
C ILE A 86 11.93 -8.46 -14.71
N ARG A 87 12.00 -7.13 -14.84
CA ARG A 87 12.73 -6.29 -13.89
C ARG A 87 11.86 -5.16 -13.41
N PHE A 88 11.84 -4.96 -12.09
CA PHE A 88 11.31 -3.74 -11.47
C PHE A 88 12.44 -2.78 -11.11
N LYS A 89 12.24 -1.49 -11.39
CA LYS A 89 13.13 -0.41 -10.94
C LYS A 89 12.32 0.69 -10.24
N ALA A 90 12.95 1.32 -9.25
CA ALA A 90 12.37 2.47 -8.58
C ALA A 90 12.28 3.66 -9.56
N VAL A 91 11.21 4.44 -9.42
CA VAL A 91 11.02 5.72 -10.11
C VAL A 91 10.88 6.85 -9.07
N PRO A 92 11.03 8.14 -9.47
CA PRO A 92 10.99 9.26 -8.53
C PRO A 92 9.72 9.32 -7.66
N ASN A 93 8.55 9.00 -8.23
CA ASN A 93 7.32 8.89 -7.46
C ASN A 93 7.38 7.67 -6.53
N LYS A 94 7.35 7.88 -5.21
CA LYS A 94 7.48 6.86 -4.17
C LYS A 94 6.36 5.81 -4.12
N ALA A 95 5.21 6.06 -4.74
CA ALA A 95 4.11 5.11 -4.83
C ALA A 95 4.12 4.28 -6.14
N GLN A 96 5.15 4.42 -6.98
CA GLN A 96 5.22 3.79 -8.29
C GLN A 96 6.52 3.01 -8.52
N MET A 97 6.56 2.12 -9.50
CA MET A 97 7.79 1.47 -9.99
C MET A 97 7.68 1.22 -11.49
N ALA A 98 8.80 1.03 -12.16
CA ALA A 98 8.82 0.71 -13.58
C ALA A 98 9.08 -0.78 -13.78
N LEU A 99 8.22 -1.44 -14.54
CA LEU A 99 8.37 -2.80 -15.04
C LEU A 99 9.08 -2.77 -16.39
N PHE A 100 10.02 -3.69 -16.63
CA PHE A 100 10.74 -3.82 -17.89
C PHE A 100 10.75 -5.27 -18.37
N ASN A 101 11.02 -5.44 -19.68
CA ASN A 101 11.12 -6.73 -20.35
C ASN A 101 9.81 -7.52 -20.39
N ILE A 102 8.67 -6.82 -20.40
CA ILE A 102 7.36 -7.45 -20.57
C ILE A 102 7.25 -8.07 -21.97
N LEU A 103 6.53 -9.18 -22.09
CA LEU A 103 6.45 -10.00 -23.31
C LEU A 103 7.81 -10.47 -23.86
N GLY A 104 8.87 -10.44 -23.03
CA GLY A 104 10.23 -10.84 -23.39
C GLY A 104 10.99 -9.83 -24.25
N ASN A 105 10.52 -8.58 -24.36
CA ASN A 105 11.19 -7.52 -25.12
C ASN A 105 11.85 -6.48 -24.20
N PRO A 106 13.20 -6.36 -24.18
CA PRO A 106 13.91 -5.48 -23.26
C PRO A 106 13.60 -3.99 -23.42
N ALA A 107 13.08 -3.57 -24.58
CA ALA A 107 12.68 -2.19 -24.85
C ALA A 107 11.31 -1.84 -24.22
N ASP A 108 10.49 -2.84 -23.91
CA ASP A 108 9.14 -2.63 -23.42
C ASP A 108 9.12 -2.40 -21.91
N SER A 109 8.33 -1.41 -21.49
CA SER A 109 8.21 -1.01 -20.10
C SER A 109 6.79 -0.58 -19.70
N ALA A 110 6.44 -0.78 -18.44
CA ALA A 110 5.15 -0.37 -17.87
C ALA A 110 5.37 0.48 -16.62
N LEU A 111 4.50 1.46 -16.39
CA LEU A 111 4.45 2.14 -15.11
C LEU A 111 3.50 1.37 -14.18
N CYS A 112 4.02 0.98 -13.03
CA CYS A 112 3.27 0.28 -11.99
C CYS A 112 2.91 1.27 -10.88
N SER A 113 1.62 1.33 -10.51
CA SER A 113 1.12 2.10 -9.38
C SER A 113 0.72 1.16 -8.26
N MET A 114 1.31 1.35 -7.08
CA MET A 114 1.01 0.53 -5.91
C MET A 114 -0.43 0.80 -5.45
N VAL A 115 -1.22 -0.25 -5.28
CA VAL A 115 -2.58 -0.19 -4.71
C VAL A 115 -2.65 -0.80 -3.31
N ALA A 116 -1.64 -1.60 -2.94
CA ALA A 116 -1.41 -2.10 -1.59
C ALA A 116 0.11 -2.20 -1.33
N ALA A 117 0.51 -2.80 -0.21
CA ALA A 117 1.93 -3.01 0.11
C ALA A 117 2.59 -4.10 -0.77
N ASP A 118 1.80 -5.01 -1.32
CA ASP A 118 2.20 -6.17 -2.11
C ASP A 118 1.55 -6.21 -3.51
N SER A 119 0.66 -5.26 -3.81
CA SER A 119 -0.19 -5.29 -5.00
C SER A 119 -0.04 -4.01 -5.82
N PHE A 120 -0.02 -4.14 -7.13
CA PHE A 120 0.13 -3.02 -8.06
C PHE A 120 -0.76 -3.18 -9.29
N LEU A 121 -1.17 -2.05 -9.86
CA LEU A 121 -1.73 -1.96 -11.21
C LEU A 121 -0.64 -1.49 -12.15
N PHE A 122 -0.61 -1.97 -13.38
CA PHE A 122 0.34 -1.48 -14.37
C PHE A 122 -0.32 -1.23 -15.71
N ASN A 123 0.20 -0.24 -16.41
CA ASN A 123 -0.11 0.03 -17.79
C ASN A 123 1.14 0.48 -18.54
N GLY A 124 1.23 0.13 -19.80
CA GLY A 124 2.26 0.61 -20.68
C GLY A 124 1.87 0.41 -22.13
N ASN A 125 2.60 1.08 -23.00
CA ASN A 125 2.43 0.99 -24.42
C ASN A 125 3.78 1.15 -25.11
N ASN A 126 3.93 0.43 -26.22
CA ASN A 126 4.87 0.72 -27.28
C ASN A 126 4.05 0.99 -28.56
N ASN A 127 4.70 1.46 -29.63
CA ASN A 127 4.06 1.94 -30.86
C ASN A 127 2.85 1.13 -31.37
N SER A 128 2.84 -0.20 -31.23
CA SER A 128 1.75 -1.08 -31.69
C SER A 128 1.13 -1.97 -30.61
N THR A 129 1.68 -2.00 -29.41
CA THR A 129 1.26 -2.91 -28.33
C THR A 129 0.99 -2.13 -27.06
N SER A 130 -0.20 -2.29 -26.50
CA SER A 130 -0.51 -1.82 -25.16
C SER A 130 -0.78 -2.99 -24.24
N TYR A 131 -0.36 -2.87 -22.99
CA TYR A 131 -0.60 -3.87 -21.96
C TYR A 131 -1.08 -3.20 -20.69
N ARG A 132 -2.06 -3.82 -20.06
CA ARG A 132 -2.62 -3.37 -18.79
C ARG A 132 -2.98 -4.56 -17.95
N GLY A 133 -2.65 -4.50 -16.67
CA GLY A 133 -3.00 -5.56 -15.75
C GLY A 133 -2.74 -5.19 -14.31
N TRP A 134 -2.69 -6.23 -13.51
CA TRP A 134 -2.39 -6.15 -12.09
C TRP A 134 -1.37 -7.22 -11.73
N GLY A 135 -0.72 -7.04 -10.58
CA GLY A 135 0.18 -8.03 -10.06
C GLY A 135 0.33 -7.96 -8.56
N THR A 136 0.84 -9.05 -8.01
CA THR A 136 1.14 -9.21 -6.59
C THR A 136 2.55 -9.76 -6.40
N ILE A 137 3.25 -9.29 -5.37
CA ILE A 137 4.58 -9.76 -4.99
C ILE A 137 4.56 -10.15 -3.51
N ARG A 138 4.66 -11.46 -3.25
CA ARG A 138 4.64 -12.04 -1.90
C ARG A 138 5.76 -13.07 -1.78
N ASN A 139 6.58 -12.94 -0.74
CA ASN A 139 7.67 -13.88 -0.46
C ASN A 139 8.54 -14.17 -1.69
N ASP A 140 8.98 -13.11 -2.37
CA ASP A 140 9.76 -13.16 -3.62
C ASP A 140 9.07 -13.82 -4.83
N SER A 141 7.82 -14.27 -4.68
CA SER A 141 6.98 -14.73 -5.77
C SER A 141 6.20 -13.57 -6.37
N LEU A 142 6.29 -13.45 -7.69
CA LEU A 142 5.58 -12.50 -8.51
C LEU A 142 4.52 -13.23 -9.33
N HIS A 143 3.30 -12.73 -9.24
CA HIS A 143 2.18 -13.16 -10.07
C HIS A 143 1.56 -11.93 -10.74
N MET A 144 1.36 -11.97 -12.05
CA MET A 144 0.70 -10.91 -12.81
C MET A 144 -0.32 -11.49 -13.77
N GLU A 145 -1.44 -10.79 -13.91
CA GLU A 145 -2.44 -11.04 -14.95
C GLU A 145 -2.66 -9.75 -15.74
N TYR A 146 -2.65 -9.85 -17.06
CA TYR A 146 -2.74 -8.68 -17.92
C TYR A 146 -3.29 -8.98 -19.30
N SER A 147 -3.95 -7.98 -19.88
CA SER A 147 -4.42 -8.02 -21.26
C SER A 147 -3.45 -7.25 -22.15
N VAL A 148 -3.24 -7.77 -23.36
CA VAL A 148 -2.38 -7.21 -24.39
C VAL A 148 -3.22 -6.90 -25.61
N LEU A 149 -3.21 -5.64 -26.03
CA LEU A 149 -3.76 -5.21 -27.31
C LEU A 149 -2.60 -4.93 -28.26
N GLN A 150 -2.42 -5.79 -29.25
CA GLN A 150 -1.41 -5.66 -30.31
C GLN A 150 -2.11 -5.46 -31.65
N ASP A 151 -1.96 -4.27 -32.23
CA ASP A 151 -2.71 -3.81 -33.40
C ASP A 151 -4.24 -3.92 -33.17
N THR A 152 -4.87 -4.99 -33.68
CA THR A 152 -6.31 -5.29 -33.50
C THR A 152 -6.57 -6.55 -32.68
N THR A 153 -5.53 -7.24 -32.24
CA THR A 153 -5.63 -8.52 -31.53
C THR A 153 -5.55 -8.27 -30.04
N ASN A 154 -6.53 -8.79 -29.29
CA ASN A 154 -6.52 -8.76 -27.83
C ASN A 154 -6.32 -10.18 -27.29
N TYR A 155 -5.42 -10.34 -26.34
CA TYR A 155 -5.19 -11.61 -25.65
C TYR A 155 -4.75 -11.39 -24.21
N ASP A 156 -5.04 -12.36 -23.37
CA ASP A 156 -4.66 -12.32 -21.96
C ASP A 156 -3.39 -13.15 -21.72
N CYS A 157 -2.62 -12.70 -20.75
CA CYS A 157 -1.36 -13.31 -20.33
C CYS A 157 -1.30 -13.40 -18.81
N GLU A 158 -0.68 -14.47 -18.33
CA GLU A 158 -0.36 -14.70 -16.93
C GLU A 158 1.15 -14.90 -16.77
N TYR A 159 1.79 -14.06 -15.96
CA TYR A 159 3.21 -14.16 -15.66
C TYR A 159 3.41 -14.62 -14.22
N ASN A 160 4.17 -15.71 -14.05
CA ASN A 160 4.60 -16.20 -12.74
C ASN A 160 6.13 -16.24 -12.68
N GLY A 161 6.74 -15.65 -11.65
CA GLY A 161 8.19 -15.61 -11.53
C GLY A 161 8.69 -15.50 -10.09
N LEU A 162 9.97 -15.81 -9.89
CA LEU A 162 10.66 -15.75 -8.61
C LEU A 162 11.83 -14.76 -8.66
N LYS A 163 11.99 -14.01 -7.57
CA LYS A 163 13.12 -13.08 -7.41
C LYS A 163 14.46 -13.82 -7.34
N TYR A 164 15.51 -13.23 -7.90
CA TYR A 164 16.89 -13.71 -7.82
C TYR A 164 17.91 -12.57 -7.77
#